data_AF-A0A2V8JUR7-F1
#
_entry.id   AF-A0A2V8JUR7-F1
#
_cell.length_a   1.000
_cell.length_b   1.000
_cell.length_c   1.000
_cell.angle_alpha   90.00
_cell.angle_beta   90.00
_cell.angle_gamma   90.00
#
_symmetry.space_group_name_H-M   'P 1'
#
loop_
_entity.id
_entity.type
_entity.pdbx_description
1 polymer ?
#
loop_
_entity_poly.entity_id
_entity_poly.type
_entity_poly.pdbx_seq_one_letter_code
_entity_poly.pdbx_strand_id
1 'polypeptide(L)'
;MDALKALGFNLLSLSDNHSFDLKIPGIQNTLREVQSRKLAHAGTGNNLQEASAPGYLRTSKGTVALVAMASGLIAEGGAATPSQPGVNELRIEAGGKLNESTTLLPPQPGNEPNAQDKQRIFQSIREARQHADIVVVYQHNHVFLNRPFTAILNEELPERLAPADWLKKWTHEEIDAGADIIVMHGVPLVHGVEIYHKRPIFYDLGNFIFNVPPVDIQLDEPIFWESVVAHVEFQGKNLQSITFHPIVLNKIGQGEPDLHDEHTNNLFLQTRGLPKPATGDQAGYILQRLADSSRSFGTKVVVKGDVAEIDLKNGN
;
A
#
# COMPACT_ATOMS: atom_id res chain seq x y z
N MET A 1 4.07 -15.45 -10.35
CA MET A 1 2.81 -15.75 -9.62
C MET A 1 2.85 -17.04 -8.81
N ASP A 2 3.46 -18.13 -9.30
CA ASP A 2 3.49 -19.41 -8.54
C ASP A 2 4.17 -19.31 -7.18
N ALA A 3 5.29 -18.56 -7.08
CA ALA A 3 5.97 -18.31 -5.81
C ALA A 3 5.05 -17.62 -4.78
N LEU A 4 4.31 -16.58 -5.19
CA LEU A 4 3.36 -15.88 -4.30
C LEU A 4 2.27 -16.83 -3.79
N LYS A 5 1.73 -17.67 -4.67
CA LYS A 5 0.74 -18.66 -4.28
C LYS A 5 1.32 -19.72 -3.32
N ALA A 6 2.54 -20.17 -3.56
CA ALA A 6 3.23 -21.11 -2.67
C ALA A 6 3.52 -20.52 -1.29
N LEU A 7 3.78 -19.22 -1.21
CA LEU A 7 3.93 -18.46 0.04
C LEU A 7 2.60 -18.20 0.76
N GLY A 8 1.46 -18.52 0.14
CA GLY A 8 0.13 -18.40 0.73
C GLY A 8 -0.62 -17.10 0.41
N PHE A 9 -0.07 -16.22 -0.45
CA PHE A 9 -0.80 -15.05 -0.93
C PHE A 9 -2.00 -15.47 -1.79
N ASN A 10 -3.17 -14.90 -1.49
CA ASN A 10 -4.44 -15.30 -2.11
C ASN A 10 -5.36 -14.12 -2.49
N LEU A 11 -5.00 -12.89 -2.13
CA LEU A 11 -5.67 -11.65 -2.48
C LEU A 11 -4.61 -10.60 -2.84
N LEU A 12 -4.64 -10.09 -4.07
CA LEU A 12 -3.57 -9.25 -4.64
C LEU A 12 -4.11 -7.91 -5.12
N SER A 13 -3.51 -6.81 -4.67
CA SER A 13 -3.62 -5.57 -5.42
C SER A 13 -2.71 -5.66 -6.64
N LEU A 14 -3.22 -5.20 -7.78
CA LEU A 14 -2.46 -5.07 -9.02
C LEU A 14 -2.32 -3.61 -9.45
N SER A 15 -2.71 -2.65 -8.61
CA SER A 15 -2.59 -1.22 -8.89
C SER A 15 -1.38 -0.63 -8.19
N ASP A 16 -0.42 -0.18 -8.97
CA ASP A 16 0.73 0.62 -8.54
C ASP A 16 1.25 1.44 -9.73
N ASN A 17 2.26 2.28 -9.50
CA ASN A 17 2.87 3.09 -10.55
C ASN A 17 3.68 2.27 -11.58
N HIS A 18 4.12 1.06 -11.22
CA HIS A 18 4.90 0.14 -12.06
C HIS A 18 4.04 -0.85 -12.85
N SER A 19 2.72 -0.86 -12.62
CA SER A 19 1.78 -1.79 -13.24
C SER A 19 1.75 -1.65 -14.76
N PHE A 20 2.19 -0.50 -15.28
CA PHE A 20 2.23 -0.19 -16.70
C PHE A 20 3.65 -0.12 -17.29
N ASP A 21 4.68 -0.61 -16.59
CA ASP A 21 6.06 -0.61 -17.08
C ASP A 21 6.19 -1.38 -18.40
N LEU A 22 5.50 -2.53 -18.48
CA LEU A 22 5.41 -3.37 -19.68
C LEU A 22 4.20 -3.01 -20.57
N LYS A 23 3.62 -1.82 -20.38
CA LYS A 23 2.49 -1.26 -21.13
C LYS A 23 1.26 -2.20 -21.12
N ILE A 24 0.38 -2.05 -22.11
CA ILE A 24 -0.84 -2.85 -22.27
C ILE A 24 -0.57 -4.37 -22.21
N PRO A 25 0.46 -4.92 -22.92
CA PRO A 25 0.77 -6.34 -22.81
C PRO A 25 1.12 -6.79 -21.39
N GLY A 26 1.80 -5.93 -20.61
CA GLY A 26 2.08 -6.15 -19.20
C GLY A 26 0.82 -6.36 -18.37
N ILE A 27 -0.11 -5.41 -18.43
CA ILE A 27 -1.41 -5.48 -17.73
C ILE A 27 -2.14 -6.78 -18.10
N GLN A 28 -2.27 -7.07 -19.40
CA GLN A 28 -3.02 -8.23 -19.88
C GLN A 28 -2.36 -9.56 -19.50
N ASN A 29 -1.03 -9.63 -19.52
CA ASN A 29 -0.30 -10.80 -19.06
C ASN A 29 -0.50 -11.00 -17.56
N THR A 30 -0.38 -9.95 -16.73
CA THR A 30 -0.62 -10.04 -15.28
C THR A 30 -2.03 -10.54 -14.99
N LEU A 31 -3.06 -9.98 -15.64
CA LEU A 31 -4.45 -10.43 -15.52
C LEU A 31 -4.61 -11.92 -15.87
N ARG A 32 -4.01 -12.37 -16.98
CA ARG A 32 -4.03 -13.79 -17.37
C ARG A 32 -3.37 -14.69 -16.33
N GLU A 33 -2.25 -14.27 -15.77
CA GLU A 33 -1.49 -15.06 -14.79
C GLU A 33 -2.23 -15.20 -13.45
N VAL A 34 -2.90 -14.15 -12.97
CA VAL A 34 -3.71 -14.23 -11.73
C VAL A 34 -5.00 -15.01 -11.94
N GLN A 35 -5.66 -14.85 -13.09
CA GLN A 35 -6.90 -15.55 -13.43
C GLN A 35 -6.67 -17.06 -13.59
N SER A 36 -5.64 -17.45 -14.34
CA SER A 36 -5.28 -18.88 -14.53
C SER A 36 -4.99 -19.60 -13.21
N ARG A 37 -4.48 -18.88 -12.20
CA ARG A 37 -4.17 -19.41 -10.87
C ARG A 37 -5.28 -19.23 -9.84
N LYS A 38 -6.38 -18.57 -10.22
CA LYS A 38 -7.53 -18.24 -9.36
C LYS A 38 -7.12 -17.42 -8.13
N LEU A 39 -6.21 -16.47 -8.31
CA LEU A 39 -5.85 -15.50 -7.28
C LEU A 39 -6.86 -14.34 -7.32
N ALA A 40 -7.50 -14.05 -6.19
CA ALA A 40 -8.39 -12.91 -6.10
C ALA A 40 -7.57 -11.62 -6.26
N HIS A 41 -8.07 -10.65 -7.03
CA HIS A 41 -7.31 -9.45 -7.35
C HIS A 41 -8.21 -8.25 -7.66
N ALA A 42 -7.64 -7.04 -7.59
CA ALA A 42 -8.29 -5.79 -7.97
C ALA A 42 -7.24 -4.74 -8.42
N GLY A 43 -7.69 -3.65 -9.04
CA GLY A 43 -6.89 -2.45 -9.25
C GLY A 43 -6.32 -2.25 -10.66
N THR A 44 -6.32 -3.29 -11.50
CA THR A 44 -6.09 -3.17 -12.96
C THR A 44 -7.11 -3.99 -13.72
N GLY A 45 -7.34 -3.64 -14.99
CA GLY A 45 -8.32 -4.31 -15.84
C GLY A 45 -8.11 -4.02 -17.32
N ASN A 46 -8.85 -4.70 -18.20
CA ASN A 46 -8.82 -4.43 -19.65
C ASN A 46 -9.54 -3.13 -20.04
N ASN A 47 -10.22 -2.51 -19.09
CA ASN A 47 -10.92 -1.23 -19.18
C ASN A 47 -11.18 -0.72 -17.76
N LEU A 48 -11.71 0.50 -17.63
CA LEU A 48 -11.99 1.15 -16.35
C LEU A 48 -13.02 0.38 -15.51
N GLN A 49 -14.01 -0.26 -16.14
CA GLN A 49 -15.00 -1.06 -15.42
C GLN A 49 -14.33 -2.25 -14.70
N GLU A 50 -13.46 -2.98 -15.40
CA GLU A 50 -12.69 -4.08 -14.81
C GLU A 50 -11.70 -3.58 -13.77
N ALA A 51 -10.97 -2.49 -14.05
CA ALA A 51 -9.96 -1.97 -13.13
C ALA A 51 -10.55 -1.50 -11.80
N SER A 52 -11.75 -0.91 -11.85
CA SER A 52 -12.47 -0.40 -10.67
C SER A 52 -13.31 -1.46 -9.95
N ALA A 53 -13.45 -2.66 -10.51
CA ALA A 53 -14.25 -3.72 -9.90
C ALA A 53 -13.58 -4.28 -8.63
N PRO A 54 -14.35 -4.57 -7.56
CA PRO A 54 -13.81 -5.25 -6.40
C PRO A 54 -13.37 -6.69 -6.71
N GLY A 55 -12.25 -7.11 -6.14
CA GLY A 55 -11.83 -8.51 -6.09
C GLY A 55 -12.43 -9.21 -4.87
N TYR A 56 -12.83 -10.49 -5.01
CA TYR A 56 -13.46 -11.23 -3.89
C TYR A 56 -12.70 -12.52 -3.57
N LEU A 57 -12.17 -12.61 -2.36
CA LEU A 57 -11.64 -13.83 -1.77
C LEU A 57 -12.73 -14.50 -0.92
N ARG A 58 -13.20 -15.66 -1.36
CA ARG A 58 -14.19 -16.47 -0.62
C ARG A 58 -13.49 -17.52 0.22
N THR A 59 -13.83 -17.60 1.50
CA THR A 59 -13.32 -18.59 2.44
C THR A 59 -14.48 -19.30 3.16
N SER A 60 -14.20 -20.38 3.90
CA SER A 60 -15.20 -21.02 4.76
C SER A 60 -15.66 -20.16 5.94
N LYS A 61 -14.93 -19.07 6.26
CA LYS A 61 -15.24 -18.15 7.38
C LYS A 61 -15.92 -16.86 6.93
N GLY A 62 -16.03 -16.62 5.62
CA GLY A 62 -16.58 -15.38 5.06
C GLY A 62 -15.87 -14.93 3.79
N THR A 63 -16.38 -13.85 3.22
CA THR A 63 -15.87 -13.21 2.00
C THR A 63 -15.13 -11.93 2.34
N VAL A 64 -13.91 -11.80 1.83
CA VAL A 64 -13.11 -10.57 1.89
C VAL A 64 -13.12 -9.93 0.50
N ALA A 65 -13.53 -8.67 0.42
CA ALA A 65 -13.40 -7.88 -0.80
C ALA A 65 -12.12 -7.03 -0.77
N LEU A 66 -11.54 -6.80 -1.95
CA LEU A 66 -10.45 -5.85 -2.17
C LEU A 66 -10.91 -4.81 -3.19
N VAL A 67 -10.83 -3.53 -2.82
CA VAL A 67 -10.87 -2.40 -3.76
C VAL A 67 -9.46 -1.82 -3.80
N ALA A 68 -8.86 -1.71 -4.97
CA ALA A 68 -7.48 -1.27 -5.11
C ALA A 68 -7.37 -0.10 -6.09
N MET A 69 -6.50 0.85 -5.77
CA MET A 69 -6.22 2.03 -6.58
C MET A 69 -4.77 2.49 -6.41
N ALA A 70 -4.32 3.38 -7.29
CA ALA A 70 -3.01 4.02 -7.18
C ALA A 70 -3.10 5.52 -7.49
N SER A 71 -2.22 6.33 -6.90
CA SER A 71 -2.18 7.78 -7.06
C SER A 71 -0.74 8.30 -7.19
N GLY A 72 -0.52 9.19 -8.15
CA GLY A 72 0.79 9.80 -8.41
C GLY A 72 1.75 8.86 -9.16
N LEU A 73 2.64 9.46 -9.95
CA LEU A 73 3.66 8.76 -10.76
C LEU A 73 3.12 7.64 -11.67
N ILE A 74 1.84 7.63 -12.02
CA ILE A 74 1.29 6.72 -13.01
C ILE A 74 1.82 7.13 -14.39
N ALA A 75 2.47 6.22 -15.09
CA ALA A 75 3.03 6.49 -16.41
C ALA A 75 1.96 6.98 -17.39
N GLU A 76 2.31 7.87 -18.31
CA GLU A 76 1.40 8.37 -19.36
C GLU A 76 0.74 7.20 -20.11
N GLY A 77 -0.59 7.23 -20.19
CA GLY A 77 -1.40 6.16 -20.77
C GLY A 77 -1.60 4.93 -19.88
N GLY A 78 -1.07 4.91 -18.65
CA GLY A 78 -1.19 3.79 -17.71
C GLY A 78 -2.53 3.70 -16.99
N ALA A 79 -3.29 4.81 -16.93
CA ALA A 79 -4.64 4.82 -16.36
C ALA A 79 -5.63 4.04 -17.25
N ALA A 80 -6.49 3.23 -16.61
CA ALA A 80 -7.56 2.54 -17.31
C ALA A 80 -8.58 3.55 -17.85
N THR A 81 -9.04 3.34 -19.08
CA THR A 81 -10.13 4.13 -19.69
C THR A 81 -11.31 3.21 -20.04
N PRO A 82 -12.47 3.74 -20.45
CA PRO A 82 -13.58 2.89 -20.89
C PRO A 82 -13.22 1.87 -21.97
N SER A 83 -12.15 2.12 -22.74
CA SER A 83 -11.72 1.26 -23.85
C SER A 83 -10.25 0.84 -23.81
N GLN A 84 -9.50 1.14 -22.73
CA GLN A 84 -8.08 0.84 -22.63
C GLN A 84 -7.72 0.13 -21.31
N PRO A 85 -6.89 -0.93 -21.37
CA PRO A 85 -6.34 -1.56 -20.19
C PRO A 85 -5.46 -0.62 -19.37
N GLY A 86 -5.53 -0.73 -18.05
CA GLY A 86 -4.71 0.09 -17.17
C GLY A 86 -5.06 -0.02 -15.70
N VAL A 87 -4.55 0.94 -14.93
CA VAL A 87 -4.69 1.07 -13.48
C VAL A 87 -5.95 1.85 -13.10
N ASN A 88 -6.61 1.45 -12.01
CA ASN A 88 -7.64 2.24 -11.35
C ASN A 88 -6.99 3.43 -10.64
N GLU A 89 -6.70 4.49 -11.39
CA GLU A 89 -5.99 5.67 -10.88
C GLU A 89 -6.93 6.58 -10.06
N LEU A 90 -6.47 7.00 -8.89
CA LEU A 90 -7.01 8.13 -8.15
C LEU A 90 -6.16 9.37 -8.48
N ARG A 91 -6.69 10.26 -9.33
CA ARG A 91 -6.03 11.55 -9.58
C ARG A 91 -6.20 12.45 -8.38
N ILE A 92 -5.13 13.11 -7.98
CA ILE A 92 -5.14 14.15 -6.95
C ILE A 92 -4.99 15.50 -7.64
N GLU A 93 -5.79 16.48 -7.25
CA GLU A 93 -5.75 17.83 -7.77
C GLU A 93 -5.36 18.82 -6.67
N ALA A 94 -4.58 19.84 -7.02
CA ALA A 94 -4.31 20.99 -6.16
C ALA A 94 -4.67 22.27 -6.92
N GLY A 95 -5.73 22.93 -6.49
CA GLY A 95 -6.27 24.12 -7.17
C GLY A 95 -6.66 23.86 -8.63
N GLY A 96 -7.31 22.73 -8.90
CA GLY A 96 -7.81 22.35 -10.22
C GLY A 96 -6.73 21.90 -11.21
N LYS A 97 -5.49 21.68 -10.75
CA LYS A 97 -4.40 21.10 -11.55
C LYS A 97 -4.03 19.74 -10.99
N LEU A 98 -3.75 18.79 -11.89
CA LEU A 98 -3.27 17.47 -11.53
C LEU A 98 -1.97 17.57 -10.72
N ASN A 99 -1.91 16.85 -9.61
CA ASN A 99 -0.72 16.65 -8.79
C ASN A 99 -0.16 15.24 -9.04
N GLU A 100 0.94 15.17 -9.79
CA GLU A 100 1.62 13.92 -10.10
C GLU A 100 2.71 13.56 -9.07
N SER A 101 2.87 14.35 -8.00
CA SER A 101 3.94 14.24 -7.01
C SER A 101 5.36 14.52 -7.54
N THR A 102 5.49 15.24 -8.65
CA THR A 102 6.77 15.55 -9.30
C THR A 102 7.29 16.96 -8.99
N THR A 103 6.41 17.89 -8.62
CA THR A 103 6.75 19.31 -8.40
C THR A 103 6.20 19.83 -7.08
N LEU A 104 6.86 20.85 -6.52
CA LEU A 104 6.33 21.54 -5.35
C LEU A 104 5.06 22.29 -5.74
N LEU A 105 3.96 22.01 -5.04
CA LEU A 105 2.68 22.66 -5.28
C LEU A 105 2.41 23.73 -4.21
N PRO A 106 1.62 24.76 -4.57
CA PRO A 106 1.27 25.81 -3.62
C PRO A 106 0.53 25.22 -2.41
N PRO A 107 0.75 25.75 -1.20
CA PRO A 107 0.12 25.23 0.02
C PRO A 107 -1.41 25.39 0.02
N GLN A 108 -1.96 26.25 -0.85
CA GLN A 108 -3.40 26.44 -1.06
C GLN A 108 -3.70 26.73 -2.54
N PRO A 109 -4.79 26.16 -3.12
CA PRO A 109 -5.65 25.13 -2.53
C PRO A 109 -4.89 23.82 -2.32
N GLY A 110 -5.14 23.15 -1.19
CA GLY A 110 -4.50 21.87 -0.87
C GLY A 110 -4.91 20.73 -1.82
N ASN A 111 -4.24 19.58 -1.68
CA ASN A 111 -4.57 18.38 -2.43
C ASN A 111 -6.00 17.89 -2.14
N GLU A 112 -6.69 17.46 -3.17
CA GLU A 112 -7.99 16.79 -3.08
C GLU A 112 -8.15 15.70 -4.14
N PRO A 113 -8.83 14.58 -3.84
CA PRO A 113 -9.18 13.58 -4.84
C PRO A 113 -10.06 14.18 -5.95
N ASN A 114 -9.73 13.89 -7.21
CA ASN A 114 -10.57 14.24 -8.35
C ASN A 114 -12.00 13.72 -8.14
N ALA A 115 -13.00 14.58 -8.38
CA ALA A 115 -14.39 14.28 -8.04
C ALA A 115 -14.96 13.03 -8.75
N GLN A 116 -14.59 12.80 -10.02
CA GLN A 116 -15.07 11.64 -10.78
C GLN A 116 -14.44 10.34 -10.27
N ASP A 117 -13.14 10.36 -10.00
CA ASP A 117 -12.42 9.19 -9.48
C ASP A 117 -12.91 8.86 -8.07
N LYS A 118 -13.07 9.87 -7.21
CA LYS A 118 -13.67 9.73 -5.88
C LYS A 118 -15.05 9.07 -5.94
N GLN A 119 -15.93 9.53 -6.83
CA GLN A 119 -17.26 8.93 -7.00
C GLN A 119 -17.16 7.46 -7.44
N ARG A 120 -16.27 7.15 -8.39
CA ARG A 120 -16.03 5.77 -8.87
C ARG A 120 -15.56 4.87 -7.73
N ILE A 121 -14.55 5.30 -6.97
CA ILE A 121 -13.97 4.53 -5.87
C ILE A 121 -15.01 4.29 -4.77
N PHE A 122 -15.77 5.30 -4.37
CA PHE A 122 -16.84 5.13 -3.40
C PHE A 122 -17.93 4.17 -3.87
N GLN A 123 -18.23 4.17 -5.17
CA GLN A 123 -19.15 3.19 -5.74
C GLN A 123 -18.59 1.76 -5.61
N SER A 124 -17.31 1.55 -5.94
CA SER A 124 -16.63 0.26 -5.77
C SER A 124 -16.64 -0.21 -4.31
N ILE A 125 -16.38 0.67 -3.35
CA ILE A 125 -16.43 0.35 -1.91
C ILE A 125 -17.84 -0.07 -1.48
N ARG A 126 -18.87 0.68 -1.90
CA ARG A 126 -20.26 0.36 -1.57
C ARG A 126 -20.72 -0.96 -2.19
N GLU A 127 -20.31 -1.24 -3.42
CA GLU A 127 -20.58 -2.52 -4.09
C GLU A 127 -19.87 -3.68 -3.36
N ALA A 128 -18.59 -3.51 -3.03
CA ALA A 128 -17.84 -4.47 -2.22
C ALA A 128 -18.57 -4.77 -0.91
N ARG A 129 -19.06 -3.74 -0.23
CA ARG A 129 -19.76 -3.87 1.07
C ARG A 129 -21.08 -4.63 0.99
N GLN A 130 -21.77 -4.62 -0.15
CA GLN A 130 -22.99 -5.40 -0.35
C GLN A 130 -22.73 -6.90 -0.48
N HIS A 131 -21.50 -7.29 -0.83
CA HIS A 131 -21.17 -8.67 -1.22
C HIS A 131 -20.07 -9.33 -0.36
N ALA A 132 -19.51 -8.61 0.60
CA ALA A 132 -18.44 -9.11 1.47
C ALA A 132 -18.69 -8.86 2.96
N ASP A 133 -18.08 -9.72 3.78
CA ASP A 133 -18.09 -9.59 5.24
C ASP A 133 -17.10 -8.53 5.71
N ILE A 134 -15.93 -8.46 5.04
CA ILE A 134 -14.85 -7.49 5.26
C ILE A 134 -14.48 -6.85 3.93
N VAL A 135 -14.38 -5.52 3.90
CA VAL A 135 -13.90 -4.75 2.74
C VAL A 135 -12.52 -4.16 3.05
N VAL A 136 -11.52 -4.58 2.28
CA VAL A 136 -10.17 -4.01 2.30
C VAL A 136 -10.05 -3.00 1.16
N VAL A 137 -9.62 -1.80 1.48
CA VAL A 137 -9.22 -0.80 0.49
C VAL A 137 -7.71 -0.71 0.49
N TYR A 138 -7.10 -0.91 -0.68
CA TYR A 138 -5.67 -0.78 -0.90
C TYR A 138 -5.38 0.46 -1.75
N GLN A 139 -4.36 1.23 -1.35
CA GLN A 139 -3.89 2.37 -2.12
C GLN A 139 -2.37 2.31 -2.30
N HIS A 140 -1.92 2.38 -3.55
CA HIS A 140 -0.52 2.66 -3.85
C HIS A 140 -0.33 4.16 -4.04
N ASN A 141 0.28 4.86 -3.09
CA ASN A 141 0.23 6.32 -3.02
C ASN A 141 1.62 6.97 -3.08
N HIS A 142 1.87 7.73 -4.14
CA HIS A 142 3.02 8.63 -4.28
C HIS A 142 2.68 10.09 -3.96
N VAL A 143 1.40 10.44 -3.88
CA VAL A 143 0.94 11.73 -3.38
C VAL A 143 0.66 11.57 -1.89
N PHE A 144 1.70 11.61 -1.05
CA PHE A 144 1.53 11.43 0.39
C PHE A 144 1.57 12.75 1.16
N LEU A 145 2.50 13.64 0.76
CA LEU A 145 2.65 14.99 1.30
C LEU A 145 2.07 16.04 0.34
N ASN A 146 2.04 17.30 0.77
CA ASN A 146 1.80 18.46 -0.11
C ASN A 146 3.09 18.88 -0.85
N ARG A 147 3.99 17.93 -1.12
CA ARG A 147 5.35 18.11 -1.65
C ARG A 147 5.65 16.99 -2.65
N PRO A 148 6.68 17.12 -3.51
CA PRO A 148 7.08 16.03 -4.40
C PRO A 148 7.41 14.77 -3.61
N PHE A 149 7.23 13.60 -4.22
CA PHE A 149 7.58 12.31 -3.63
C PHE A 149 9.04 12.28 -3.14
N THR A 150 9.96 12.90 -3.88
CA THR A 150 11.39 12.98 -3.51
C THR A 150 11.64 13.71 -2.18
N ALA A 151 10.71 14.55 -1.70
CA ALA A 151 10.84 15.17 -0.39
C ALA A 151 10.81 14.11 0.72
N ILE A 152 10.00 13.06 0.59
CA ILE A 152 9.91 11.97 1.58
C ILE A 152 11.24 11.23 1.72
N LEU A 153 12.01 11.13 0.64
CA LEU A 153 13.31 10.48 0.66
C LEU A 153 14.38 11.27 1.42
N ASN A 154 14.18 12.59 1.62
CA ASN A 154 15.22 13.49 2.14
C ASN A 154 14.80 14.30 3.37
N GLU A 155 13.51 14.35 3.72
CA GLU A 155 13.01 15.07 4.89
C GLU A 155 13.38 14.38 6.20
N GLU A 156 13.54 15.18 7.26
CA GLU A 156 13.83 14.66 8.59
C GLU A 156 12.60 13.98 9.22
N LEU A 157 12.86 13.22 10.28
CA LEU A 157 11.79 12.66 11.12
C LEU A 157 11.38 13.72 12.17
N PRO A 158 10.07 13.86 12.45
CA PRO A 158 8.96 12.99 12.04
C PRO A 158 8.24 13.38 10.75
N GLU A 159 8.65 14.45 10.06
CA GLU A 159 7.91 15.08 8.96
C GLU A 159 7.58 14.10 7.83
N ARG A 160 8.54 13.27 7.41
CA ARG A 160 8.33 12.27 6.36
C ARG A 160 7.46 11.06 6.75
N LEU A 161 7.03 10.96 8.02
CA LEU A 161 6.13 9.90 8.52
C LEU A 161 4.72 10.40 8.87
N ALA A 162 4.45 11.69 8.69
CA ALA A 162 3.16 12.28 9.01
C ALA A 162 2.30 12.41 7.73
N PRO A 163 1.15 11.72 7.63
CA PRO A 163 0.27 11.89 6.47
C PRO A 163 -0.33 13.30 6.44
N ALA A 164 -0.47 13.86 5.24
CA ALA A 164 -1.13 15.14 5.05
C ALA A 164 -2.62 15.10 5.45
N ASP A 165 -3.17 16.25 5.86
CA ASP A 165 -4.56 16.34 6.35
C ASP A 165 -5.61 15.87 5.33
N TRP A 166 -5.37 16.13 4.05
CA TRP A 166 -6.27 15.67 2.99
C TRP A 166 -6.31 14.14 2.89
N LEU A 167 -5.18 13.47 3.14
CA LEU A 167 -5.08 12.01 3.06
C LEU A 167 -5.83 11.38 4.21
N LYS A 168 -5.73 11.93 5.43
CA LYS A 168 -6.55 11.53 6.58
C LYS A 168 -8.04 11.72 6.30
N LYS A 169 -8.42 12.86 5.73
CA LYS A 169 -9.82 13.11 5.33
C LYS A 169 -10.29 12.08 4.29
N TRP A 170 -9.47 11.79 3.29
CA TRP A 170 -9.79 10.83 2.24
C TRP A 170 -10.04 9.42 2.81
N THR A 171 -9.15 8.94 3.68
CA THR A 171 -9.30 7.62 4.30
C THR A 171 -10.51 7.52 5.23
N HIS A 172 -10.84 8.59 5.95
CA HIS A 172 -12.07 8.64 6.76
C HIS A 172 -13.31 8.48 5.88
N GLU A 173 -13.38 9.21 4.77
CA GLU A 173 -14.51 9.12 3.83
C GLU A 173 -14.62 7.72 3.19
N GLU A 174 -13.52 7.00 3.02
CA GLU A 174 -13.53 5.61 2.54
C GLU A 174 -14.07 4.61 3.57
N ILE A 175 -13.72 4.71 4.87
CA ILE A 175 -14.38 3.86 5.87
C ILE A 175 -15.87 4.20 5.97
N ASP A 176 -16.22 5.50 5.89
CA ASP A 176 -17.61 5.96 5.90
C ASP A 176 -18.40 5.42 4.69
N ALA A 177 -17.73 5.23 3.54
CA ALA A 177 -18.32 4.60 2.37
C ALA A 177 -18.52 3.08 2.52
N GLY A 178 -17.83 2.44 3.48
CA GLY A 178 -18.03 1.03 3.83
C GLY A 178 -16.77 0.18 3.94
N ALA A 179 -15.58 0.77 3.88
CA ALA A 179 -14.32 0.03 4.10
C ALA A 179 -14.18 -0.40 5.57
N ASP A 180 -13.65 -1.61 5.78
CA ASP A 180 -13.36 -2.15 7.12
C ASP A 180 -11.85 -2.08 7.45
N ILE A 181 -10.99 -1.99 6.43
CA ILE A 181 -9.53 -1.84 6.54
C ILE A 181 -9.06 -0.94 5.39
N ILE A 182 -8.17 0.02 5.67
CA ILE A 182 -7.40 0.74 4.65
C ILE A 182 -5.93 0.37 4.79
N VAL A 183 -5.30 -0.07 3.71
CA VAL A 183 -3.87 -0.38 3.65
C VAL A 183 -3.23 0.42 2.54
N MET A 184 -2.17 1.16 2.87
CA MET A 184 -1.37 1.87 1.87
C MET A 184 -0.01 1.22 1.67
N HIS A 185 0.54 1.52 0.51
CA HIS A 185 1.90 1.23 0.09
C HIS A 185 2.35 2.34 -0.88
N GLY A 186 3.61 2.36 -1.28
CA GLY A 186 4.15 3.26 -2.31
C GLY A 186 5.22 4.18 -1.75
N VAL A 187 5.12 4.55 -0.48
CA VAL A 187 6.24 5.13 0.26
C VAL A 187 6.98 3.98 0.93
N PRO A 188 8.29 3.78 0.72
CA PRO A 188 9.03 2.64 1.29
C PRO A 188 9.29 2.80 2.80
N LEU A 189 8.30 3.22 3.61
CA LEU A 189 8.44 3.54 5.04
C LEU A 189 7.29 2.93 5.84
N VAL A 190 7.55 2.47 7.06
CA VAL A 190 6.49 2.11 8.02
C VAL A 190 5.92 3.36 8.66
N HIS A 191 4.65 3.67 8.36
CA HIS A 191 3.94 4.80 8.95
C HIS A 191 3.11 4.39 10.17
N GLY A 192 2.64 5.40 10.93
CA GLY A 192 1.71 5.17 12.03
C GLY A 192 0.39 4.57 11.58
N VAL A 193 -0.28 3.87 12.50
CA VAL A 193 -1.62 3.31 12.31
C VAL A 193 -2.64 4.13 13.07
N GLU A 194 -3.78 4.39 12.41
CA GLU A 194 -4.94 5.05 13.00
C GLU A 194 -6.09 4.06 13.17
N ILE A 195 -6.82 4.15 14.28
CA ILE A 195 -8.11 3.46 14.46
C ILE A 195 -9.24 4.50 14.35
N TYR A 196 -9.88 4.56 13.19
CA TYR A 196 -11.02 5.43 12.92
C TYR A 196 -12.32 4.62 12.86
N HIS A 197 -13.33 4.97 13.67
CA HIS A 197 -14.57 4.20 13.81
C HIS A 197 -14.37 2.68 14.01
N LYS A 198 -13.37 2.30 14.81
CA LYS A 198 -12.96 0.90 15.08
C LYS A 198 -12.43 0.16 13.84
N ARG A 199 -12.01 0.89 12.79
CA ARG A 199 -11.39 0.37 11.56
C ARG A 199 -9.94 0.83 11.50
N PRO A 200 -8.99 -0.05 11.11
CA PRO A 200 -7.61 0.35 11.01
C PRO A 200 -7.29 0.99 9.67
N ILE A 201 -6.50 2.04 9.73
CA ILE A 201 -5.92 2.75 8.59
C ILE A 201 -4.40 2.63 8.73
N PHE A 202 -3.80 1.86 7.84
CA PHE A 202 -2.35 1.72 7.74
C PHE A 202 -1.85 2.67 6.65
N TYR A 203 -1.25 3.79 7.05
CA TYR A 203 -0.82 4.85 6.11
C TYR A 203 0.38 4.47 5.24
N ASP A 204 1.14 3.44 5.63
CA ASP A 204 2.02 2.62 4.79
C ASP A 204 2.61 1.51 5.68
N LEU A 205 2.78 0.29 5.16
CA LEU A 205 3.39 -0.85 5.88
C LEU A 205 4.85 -1.11 5.50
N GLY A 206 5.40 -0.35 4.55
CA GLY A 206 6.70 -0.60 3.95
C GLY A 206 6.68 -1.78 2.97
N ASN A 207 7.86 -2.21 2.57
CA ASN A 207 8.03 -3.27 1.57
C ASN A 207 8.09 -4.67 2.19
N PHE A 208 7.44 -5.65 1.54
CA PHE A 208 7.62 -7.07 1.90
C PHE A 208 8.71 -7.76 1.06
N ILE A 209 8.84 -7.39 -0.21
CA ILE A 209 9.92 -7.79 -1.12
C ILE A 209 10.32 -6.52 -1.86
N PHE A 210 11.62 -6.21 -1.93
CA PHE A 210 12.09 -4.95 -2.50
C PHE A 210 13.29 -5.10 -3.42
N ASN A 211 13.02 -5.25 -4.72
CA ASN A 211 14.04 -5.37 -5.75
C ASN A 211 14.26 -4.02 -6.43
N VAL A 212 15.30 -3.32 -5.99
CA VAL A 212 15.78 -2.07 -6.61
C VAL A 212 17.13 -2.29 -7.28
N PRO A 213 17.42 -1.60 -8.41
CA PRO A 213 18.72 -1.64 -9.05
C PRO A 213 19.85 -1.24 -8.09
N PRO A 214 21.08 -1.75 -8.29
CA PRO A 214 22.22 -1.46 -7.41
C PRO A 214 22.67 0.01 -7.44
N VAL A 215 22.27 0.77 -8.45
CA VAL A 215 22.67 2.16 -8.69
C VAL A 215 21.76 3.18 -7.99
N ASP A 216 20.64 2.76 -7.41
CA ASP A 216 19.75 3.65 -6.68
C ASP A 216 20.25 3.87 -5.25
N ILE A 217 21.07 4.91 -5.09
CA ILE A 217 21.66 5.31 -3.80
C ILE A 217 20.71 6.15 -2.94
N GLN A 218 19.55 6.57 -3.45
CA GLN A 218 18.61 7.40 -2.67
C GLN A 218 17.93 6.58 -1.56
N LEU A 219 17.89 5.25 -1.73
CA LEU A 219 17.26 4.32 -0.82
C LEU A 219 18.26 3.61 0.11
N ASP A 220 19.38 4.27 0.43
CA ASP A 220 20.44 3.66 1.25
C ASP A 220 20.10 3.65 2.75
N GLU A 221 19.24 4.54 3.23
CA GLU A 221 18.91 4.58 4.67
C GLU A 221 18.25 3.28 5.17
N PRO A 222 18.62 2.76 6.36
CA PRO A 222 18.07 1.51 6.88
C PRO A 222 16.54 1.49 6.96
N ILE A 223 15.91 2.64 7.23
CA ILE A 223 14.45 2.77 7.36
C ILE A 223 13.69 2.33 6.11
N PHE A 224 14.28 2.44 4.91
CA PHE A 224 13.65 2.01 3.66
C PHE A 224 13.62 0.49 3.48
N TRP A 225 14.40 -0.23 4.29
CA TRP A 225 14.53 -1.68 4.29
C TRP A 225 13.87 -2.32 5.52
N GLU A 226 13.10 -1.55 6.26
CA GLU A 226 12.34 -1.98 7.43
C GLU A 226 10.84 -1.99 7.11
N SER A 227 10.14 -3.03 7.54
CA SER A 227 8.70 -3.18 7.31
C SER A 227 8.04 -3.91 8.48
N VAL A 228 6.71 -4.01 8.46
CA VAL A 228 5.94 -4.80 9.41
C VAL A 228 4.90 -5.66 8.68
N VAL A 229 4.72 -6.89 9.14
CA VAL A 229 3.58 -7.73 8.78
C VAL A 229 2.49 -7.53 9.84
N ALA A 230 1.34 -7.01 9.43
CA ALA A 230 0.19 -6.81 10.30
C ALA A 230 -0.74 -8.04 10.26
N HIS A 231 -0.94 -8.68 11.41
CA HIS A 231 -1.96 -9.69 11.62
C HIS A 231 -3.20 -9.03 12.22
N VAL A 232 -4.29 -9.01 11.46
CA VAL A 232 -5.53 -8.33 11.85
C VAL A 232 -6.59 -9.36 12.20
N GLU A 233 -7.02 -9.39 13.47
CA GLU A 233 -8.01 -10.35 13.96
C GLU A 233 -9.41 -9.73 13.96
N PHE A 234 -10.35 -10.35 13.25
CA PHE A 234 -11.77 -10.00 13.26
C PHE A 234 -12.63 -11.12 13.87
N GLN A 235 -13.63 -10.73 14.65
CA GLN A 235 -14.75 -11.60 15.04
C GLN A 235 -16.03 -11.09 14.38
N GLY A 236 -16.50 -11.81 13.37
CA GLY A 236 -17.52 -11.29 12.45
C GLY A 236 -17.00 -10.01 11.79
N LYS A 237 -17.72 -8.90 11.96
CA LYS A 237 -17.33 -7.59 11.42
C LYS A 237 -16.57 -6.71 12.43
N ASN A 238 -16.26 -7.21 13.62
CA ASN A 238 -15.65 -6.42 14.68
C ASN A 238 -14.15 -6.69 14.75
N LEU A 239 -13.34 -5.65 14.55
CA LEU A 239 -11.89 -5.71 14.78
C LEU A 239 -11.63 -5.99 16.27
N GLN A 240 -10.85 -7.04 16.54
CA GLN A 240 -10.52 -7.48 17.90
C GLN A 240 -9.12 -7.04 18.31
N SER A 241 -8.14 -7.25 17.44
CA SER A 241 -6.75 -6.89 17.71
C SER A 241 -5.92 -6.82 16.44
N ILE A 242 -4.78 -6.15 16.54
CA ILE A 242 -3.75 -6.09 15.50
C ILE A 242 -2.42 -6.46 16.14
N THR A 243 -1.69 -7.41 15.56
CA THR A 243 -0.32 -7.73 15.97
C THR A 243 0.62 -7.40 14.82
N PHE A 244 1.72 -6.72 15.13
CA PHE A 244 2.76 -6.32 14.18
C PHE A 244 4.00 -7.17 14.40
N HIS A 245 4.45 -7.82 13.33
CA HIS A 245 5.71 -8.56 13.28
C HIS A 245 6.70 -7.78 12.41
N PRO A 246 7.76 -7.19 12.98
CA PRO A 246 8.70 -6.42 12.20
C PRO A 246 9.55 -7.34 11.33
N ILE A 247 9.82 -6.89 10.11
CA ILE A 247 10.72 -7.56 9.17
C ILE A 247 11.76 -6.56 8.69
N VAL A 248 12.91 -7.10 8.28
CA VAL A 248 13.92 -6.35 7.56
C VAL A 248 14.24 -7.04 6.25
N LEU A 249 14.48 -6.23 5.23
CA LEU A 249 14.78 -6.68 3.89
C LEU A 249 16.30 -6.73 3.69
N ASN A 250 16.76 -7.71 2.92
CA ASN A 250 18.18 -7.83 2.60
C ASN A 250 18.65 -6.70 1.68
N LYS A 251 19.14 -5.61 2.26
CA LYS A 251 19.71 -4.47 1.52
C LYS A 251 20.93 -4.84 0.69
N ILE A 252 21.74 -5.81 1.09
CA ILE A 252 23.05 -6.02 0.46
C ILE A 252 22.97 -6.92 -0.76
N GLY A 253 22.16 -7.98 -0.71
CA GLY A 253 22.23 -9.06 -1.71
C GLY A 253 23.49 -9.93 -1.55
N GLN A 254 23.67 -10.90 -2.45
CA GLN A 254 24.81 -11.82 -2.50
C GLN A 254 25.39 -11.86 -3.91
N GLY A 255 26.72 -11.97 -4.04
CA GLY A 255 27.41 -11.90 -5.33
C GLY A 255 27.58 -10.47 -5.84
N GLU A 256 28.10 -10.34 -7.07
CA GLU A 256 28.39 -9.03 -7.66
C GLU A 256 27.16 -8.46 -8.39
N PRO A 257 26.79 -7.19 -8.15
CA PRO A 257 25.76 -6.53 -8.93
C PRO A 257 26.23 -6.28 -10.37
N ASP A 258 25.31 -6.36 -11.32
CA ASP A 258 25.56 -5.85 -12.67
C ASP A 258 25.22 -4.36 -12.68
N LEU A 259 26.23 -3.51 -12.87
CA LEU A 259 26.08 -2.06 -12.90
C LEU A 259 25.75 -1.52 -14.30
N HIS A 260 25.74 -2.39 -15.32
CA HIS A 260 25.53 -2.02 -16.72
C HIS A 260 24.17 -2.45 -17.25
N ASP A 261 23.54 -3.44 -16.61
CA ASP A 261 22.19 -3.91 -16.94
C ASP A 261 21.36 -4.12 -15.67
N GLU A 262 20.40 -3.23 -15.44
CA GLU A 262 19.48 -3.28 -14.30
C GLU A 262 18.46 -4.43 -14.39
N HIS A 263 18.34 -5.08 -15.55
CA HIS A 263 17.46 -6.21 -15.78
C HIS A 263 18.19 -7.56 -15.68
N THR A 264 19.50 -7.57 -15.40
CA THR A 264 20.28 -8.79 -15.24
C THR A 264 19.76 -9.64 -14.08
N ASN A 265 19.25 -10.84 -14.40
CA ASN A 265 18.87 -11.82 -13.38
C ASN A 265 20.10 -12.56 -12.84
N ASN A 266 20.74 -11.99 -11.80
CA ASN A 266 21.89 -12.57 -11.10
C ASN A 266 21.58 -12.88 -9.62
N LEU A 267 22.55 -13.49 -8.93
CA LEU A 267 22.43 -13.84 -7.51
C LEU A 267 22.17 -12.60 -6.63
N PHE A 268 22.70 -11.43 -7.02
CA PHE A 268 22.51 -10.18 -6.30
C PHE A 268 21.02 -9.80 -6.29
N LEU A 269 20.37 -9.68 -7.45
CA LEU A 269 18.95 -9.36 -7.52
C LEU A 269 18.06 -10.47 -6.94
N GLN A 270 18.48 -11.74 -7.03
CA GLN A 270 17.73 -12.87 -6.45
C GLN A 270 17.67 -12.84 -4.92
N THR A 271 18.67 -12.25 -4.27
CA THR A 271 18.81 -12.28 -2.80
C THR A 271 18.59 -10.92 -2.14
N ARG A 272 18.82 -9.81 -2.86
CA ARG A 272 18.49 -8.46 -2.41
C ARG A 272 16.98 -8.30 -2.27
N GLY A 273 16.54 -7.61 -1.23
CA GLY A 273 15.12 -7.36 -0.96
C GLY A 273 14.37 -8.51 -0.30
N LEU A 274 15.00 -9.67 -0.07
CA LEU A 274 14.34 -10.79 0.62
C LEU A 274 14.06 -10.45 2.08
N PRO A 275 12.84 -10.72 2.58
CA PRO A 275 12.47 -10.43 3.97
C PRO A 275 13.00 -11.48 4.95
N LYS A 276 13.30 -11.03 6.16
CA LYS A 276 13.46 -11.87 7.36
C LYS A 276 12.84 -11.20 8.58
N PRO A 277 12.37 -11.96 9.59
CA PRO A 277 11.96 -11.38 10.86
C PRO A 277 13.07 -10.52 11.48
N ALA A 278 12.70 -9.35 11.99
CA ALA A 278 13.56 -8.57 12.87
C ALA A 278 13.39 -9.05 14.32
N THR A 279 14.46 -9.01 15.10
CA THR A 279 14.47 -9.50 16.50
C THR A 279 15.31 -8.59 17.40
N GLY A 280 15.09 -8.64 18.71
CA GLY A 280 15.87 -7.90 19.70
C GLY A 280 15.77 -6.39 19.49
N ASP A 281 16.89 -5.68 19.64
CA ASP A 281 16.92 -4.22 19.55
C ASP A 281 16.39 -3.70 18.20
N GLN A 282 16.66 -4.40 17.10
CA GLN A 282 16.16 -4.00 15.78
C GLN A 282 14.63 -4.07 15.70
N ALA A 283 14.02 -5.13 16.23
CA ALA A 283 12.56 -5.20 16.35
C ALA A 283 12.03 -4.08 17.23
N GLY A 284 12.67 -3.85 18.38
CA GLY A 284 12.34 -2.77 19.30
C GLY A 284 12.32 -1.40 18.64
N TYR A 285 13.34 -1.04 17.84
CA TYR A 285 13.41 0.24 17.14
C TYR A 285 12.28 0.43 16.11
N ILE A 286 12.04 -0.58 15.26
CA ILE A 286 10.99 -0.51 14.23
C ILE A 286 9.61 -0.35 14.88
N LEU A 287 9.33 -1.16 15.91
CA LEU A 287 8.04 -1.18 16.59
C LEU A 287 7.82 0.05 17.46
N GLN A 288 8.87 0.58 18.10
CA GLN A 288 8.78 1.81 18.88
C GLN A 288 8.49 3.00 17.97
N ARG A 289 9.14 3.08 16.79
CA ARG A 289 8.85 4.11 15.79
C ARG A 289 7.40 4.03 15.29
N LEU A 290 6.92 2.82 14.96
CA LEU A 290 5.50 2.61 14.63
C LEU A 290 4.58 3.10 15.76
N ALA A 291 4.90 2.76 17.01
CA ALA A 291 4.10 3.19 18.16
C ALA A 291 4.10 4.71 18.34
N ASP A 292 5.27 5.36 18.21
CA ASP A 292 5.42 6.81 18.33
C ASP A 292 4.65 7.55 17.23
N SER A 293 4.77 7.12 15.97
CA SER A 293 4.01 7.69 14.85
C SER A 293 2.49 7.52 15.04
N SER A 294 2.06 6.40 15.64
CA SER A 294 0.63 6.11 15.88
C SER A 294 0.01 6.95 17.00
N ARG A 295 0.82 7.49 17.92
CA ARG A 295 0.32 8.37 19.00
C ARG A 295 -0.34 9.63 18.48
N SER A 296 0.11 10.14 17.33
CA SER A 296 -0.47 11.34 16.70
C SER A 296 -1.96 11.17 16.33
N PHE A 297 -2.39 9.92 16.12
CA PHE A 297 -3.78 9.54 15.86
C PHE A 297 -4.54 9.11 17.12
N GLY A 298 -3.93 9.21 18.30
CA GLY A 298 -4.50 8.67 19.55
C GLY A 298 -4.49 7.14 19.64
N THR A 299 -3.79 6.44 18.74
CA THR A 299 -3.75 4.98 18.72
C THR A 299 -2.65 4.46 19.64
N LYS A 300 -3.02 3.61 20.60
CA LYS A 300 -2.06 2.99 21.54
C LYS A 300 -1.54 1.67 20.98
N VAL A 301 -0.30 1.68 20.51
CA VAL A 301 0.46 0.48 20.13
C VAL A 301 1.37 0.09 21.29
N VAL A 302 1.28 -1.16 21.75
CA VAL A 302 2.07 -1.68 22.89
C VAL A 302 3.14 -2.63 22.36
N VAL A 303 4.41 -2.26 22.52
CA VAL A 303 5.56 -3.12 22.18
C VAL A 303 5.77 -4.18 23.26
N LYS A 304 5.89 -5.45 22.85
CA LYS A 304 6.07 -6.63 23.70
C LYS A 304 7.16 -7.53 23.11
N GLY A 305 8.42 -7.27 23.45
CA GLY A 305 9.55 -7.99 22.85
C GLY A 305 9.63 -7.74 21.35
N ASP A 306 9.60 -8.80 20.56
CA ASP A 306 9.75 -8.74 19.09
C ASP A 306 8.42 -8.51 18.33
N VAL A 307 7.34 -8.17 19.04
CA VAL A 307 6.04 -7.83 18.44
C VAL A 307 5.43 -6.58 19.07
N ALA A 308 4.50 -5.94 18.37
CA ALA A 308 3.66 -4.91 18.96
C ALA A 308 2.17 -5.22 18.75
N GLU A 309 1.33 -4.73 19.63
CA GLU A 309 -0.10 -5.05 19.64
C GLU A 309 -0.98 -3.82 19.83
N ILE A 310 -2.13 -3.83 19.16
CA ILE A 310 -3.30 -3.02 19.47
C ILE A 310 -4.40 -4.00 19.92
N ASP A 311 -4.88 -3.83 21.16
CA ASP A 311 -6.00 -4.62 21.70
C ASP A 311 -7.27 -3.76 21.75
N LEU A 312 -8.32 -4.24 21.07
CA LEU A 312 -9.62 -3.58 20.97
C LEU A 312 -10.74 -4.41 21.62
N LYS A 313 -10.41 -5.56 22.24
CA LYS A 313 -11.39 -6.45 22.90
C LYS A 313 -12.09 -5.79 24.08
N ASN A 314 -11.44 -4.80 24.71
CA ASN A 314 -11.91 -4.13 25.92
C ASN A 314 -12.27 -2.65 25.75
N GLY A 315 -12.60 -2.21 24.53
CA GLY A 315 -13.18 -0.88 24.24
C GLY A 315 -12.62 0.30 25.03
N ASN A 316 -11.64 1.00 24.46
CA ASN A 316 -11.40 2.40 24.83
C ASN A 316 -12.43 3.30 24.13
#